data_AF-A0A1Y5DH34-F1
#
_entry.id   AF-A0A1Y5DH34-F1
#
_cell.length_a   1.000
_cell.length_b   1.000
_cell.length_c   1.000
_cell.angle_alpha   90.00
_cell.angle_beta   90.00
_cell.angle_gamma   90.00
#
_symmetry.space_group_name_H-M   'P 1'
#
loop_
_entity.id
_entity.type
_entity.pdbx_description
1 polymer ?
#
loop_
_entity_poly.entity_id
_entity_poly.type
_entity_poly.pdbx_seq_one_letter_code
_entity_poly.pdbx_strand_id
1 'polypeptide(L)'
;MLIFLSLFLSNHALAEVGLPALTVTTNDDGTQDYSVSLQILFVMTALTLLPAALTMMTAFTRIVVVLAILRQAIGLQQTPSNQIMVGMALFLTLFIMTPTLDEINAVALKPYLEEEITSIQAVEAAAKPIRDFMLAQTRESDIALFVKLA
;
A
#
# COMPACT_ATOMS: atom_id res chain seq x y z
N MET A 1 16.22 10.49 49.99
CA MET A 1 17.49 9.96 49.43
C MET A 1 17.30 9.19 48.12
N LEU A 2 16.18 8.50 47.88
CA LEU A 2 15.92 7.79 46.60
C LEU A 2 15.41 8.69 45.45
N ILE A 3 14.76 9.81 45.73
CA ILE A 3 14.26 10.75 44.69
C ILE A 3 15.38 11.63 44.10
N PHE A 4 16.46 11.86 44.85
CA PHE A 4 17.60 12.66 44.37
C PHE A 4 18.53 11.88 43.42
N LEU A 5 18.47 10.54 43.46
CA LEU A 5 19.24 9.66 42.59
C LEU A 5 18.60 9.48 41.21
N SER A 6 17.28 9.64 41.07
CA SER A 6 16.61 9.56 39.76
C SER A 6 16.80 10.81 38.90
N LEU A 7 17.13 11.96 39.49
CA LEU A 7 17.42 13.19 38.74
C LEU A 7 18.82 13.20 38.10
N PHE A 8 19.76 12.39 38.58
CA PHE A 8 21.12 12.32 38.01
C PHE A 8 21.25 11.39 36.80
N LEU A 9 20.28 10.48 36.57
CA LEU A 9 20.24 9.61 35.39
C LEU A 9 19.55 10.26 34.16
N SER A 10 18.99 11.47 34.29
CA SER A 10 18.29 12.15 33.20
C SER A 10 19.21 12.90 32.22
N ASN A 11 20.54 12.83 32.38
CA ASN A 11 21.47 13.69 31.63
C ASN A 11 22.12 13.07 30.38
N HIS A 12 21.56 11.98 29.83
CA HIS A 12 21.98 11.44 28.53
C HIS A 12 20.83 11.33 27.52
N ALA A 13 19.99 12.36 27.46
CA ALA A 13 19.31 12.72 26.23
C ALA A 13 20.13 13.82 25.55
N LEU A 14 21.19 13.44 24.83
CA LEU A 14 21.70 14.30 23.76
C LEU A 14 20.65 14.29 22.67
N ALA A 15 19.71 15.23 22.78
CA ALA A 15 18.90 15.63 21.65
C ALA A 15 19.85 16.25 20.63
N GLU A 16 20.24 15.47 19.63
CA GLU A 16 20.75 15.98 18.38
C GLU A 16 19.58 16.75 17.72
N VAL A 17 19.47 18.03 18.06
CA VAL A 17 18.59 18.99 17.38
C VAL A 17 19.29 19.34 16.07
N GLY A 18 19.18 18.43 15.12
CA GLY A 18 19.52 18.60 13.73
C GLY A 18 18.67 17.59 12.97
N LEU A 19 17.79 18.05 12.08
CA LEU A 19 17.01 17.15 11.23
C LEU A 19 17.99 16.41 10.29
N PRO A 20 18.30 15.12 10.50
CA PRO A 20 19.25 14.38 9.66
C PRO A 20 18.62 13.97 8.31
N ALA A 21 17.42 14.48 8.02
CA ALA A 21 16.58 14.09 6.89
C ALA A 21 16.90 14.86 5.60
N LEU A 22 17.74 15.90 5.65
CA LEU A 22 18.08 16.75 4.51
C LEU A 22 19.60 16.98 4.41
N THR A 23 20.39 15.91 4.37
CA THR A 23 21.75 15.97 3.83
C THR A 23 21.75 15.24 2.49
N VAL A 24 21.66 16.01 1.41
CA VAL A 24 21.97 15.52 0.06
C VAL A 24 23.49 15.60 -0.07
N THR A 25 24.18 14.49 0.05
CA THR A 25 25.60 14.43 -0.27
C THR A 25 25.72 14.27 -1.79
N THR A 26 26.06 15.35 -2.47
CA THR A 26 26.47 15.33 -3.87
C THR A 26 27.86 14.73 -3.93
N ASN A 27 28.00 13.52 -4.45
CA ASN A 27 29.32 12.96 -4.79
C ASN A 27 29.88 13.68 -6.03
N ASP A 28 31.20 13.68 -6.19
CA ASP A 28 31.92 14.37 -7.29
C ASP A 28 31.52 13.89 -8.70
N ASP A 29 30.68 12.84 -8.81
CA ASP A 29 30.16 12.24 -10.06
C ASP A 29 28.70 12.66 -10.39
N GLY A 30 28.11 13.58 -9.60
CA GLY A 30 26.74 14.07 -9.83
C GLY A 30 25.63 13.13 -9.34
N THR A 31 25.98 12.04 -8.63
CA THR A 31 25.03 11.15 -7.97
C THR A 31 24.63 11.70 -6.60
N GLN A 32 23.33 11.80 -6.38
CA GLN A 32 22.73 12.33 -5.15
C GLN A 32 22.43 11.15 -4.21
N ASP A 33 23.29 10.91 -3.24
CA ASP A 33 23.01 9.93 -2.19
C ASP A 33 22.02 10.56 -1.21
N TYR A 34 20.79 10.06 -1.21
CA TYR A 34 19.80 10.44 -0.21
C TYR A 34 20.22 9.89 1.14
N SER A 35 20.12 10.72 2.19
CA SER A 35 20.27 10.28 3.57
C SER A 35 19.43 9.01 3.82
N VAL A 36 20.04 8.00 4.45
CA VAL A 36 19.38 6.74 4.84
C VAL A 36 18.08 7.02 5.60
N SER A 37 18.03 8.12 6.37
CA SER A 37 16.81 8.58 7.06
C SER A 37 15.69 8.97 6.10
N LEU A 38 15.99 9.62 4.97
CA LEU A 38 14.99 9.99 3.96
C LEU A 38 14.51 8.76 3.18
N GLN A 39 15.39 7.81 2.88
CA GLN A 39 15.01 6.54 2.26
C GLN A 39 14.06 5.73 3.15
N ILE A 40 14.36 5.63 4.45
CA ILE A 40 13.48 4.97 5.44
C ILE A 40 12.14 5.70 5.53
N LEU A 41 12.14 7.05 5.54
CA LEU A 41 10.90 7.82 5.55
C LEU A 41 10.00 7.46 4.37
N PHE A 42 10.54 7.45 3.15
CA PHE A 42 9.78 7.07 1.96
C PHE A 42 9.24 5.64 2.02
N VAL A 43 10.04 4.69 2.49
CA VAL A 43 9.60 3.29 2.65
C VAL A 43 8.46 3.19 3.65
N MET A 44 8.56 3.87 4.80
CA MET A 44 7.50 3.88 5.81
C MET A 44 6.21 4.53 5.28
N THR A 45 6.33 5.66 4.57
CA THR A 45 5.17 6.28 3.92
C THR A 45 4.54 5.34 2.90
N ALA A 46 5.33 4.70 2.04
CA ALA A 46 4.84 3.74 1.07
C ALA A 46 4.14 2.55 1.74
N LEU A 47 4.74 1.96 2.78
CA LEU A 47 4.16 0.83 3.53
C LEU A 47 2.79 1.16 4.13
N THR A 48 2.58 2.39 4.59
CA THR A 48 1.29 2.81 5.17
C THR A 48 0.18 2.98 4.12
N LEU A 49 0.53 3.45 2.92
CA LEU A 49 -0.42 3.68 1.83
C LEU A 49 -0.67 2.44 0.99
N LEU A 50 0.29 1.53 0.91
CA LEU A 50 0.24 0.30 0.13
C LEU A 50 -1.00 -0.55 0.41
N PRO A 51 -1.38 -0.88 1.67
CA PRO A 51 -2.57 -1.70 1.92
C PRO A 51 -3.85 -1.02 1.44
N ALA A 52 -3.97 0.30 1.64
CA ALA A 52 -5.11 1.06 1.15
C ALA A 52 -5.18 1.04 -0.39
N ALA A 53 -4.05 1.28 -1.06
CA ALA A 53 -3.95 1.26 -2.52
C ALA A 53 -4.33 -0.13 -3.08
N LEU A 54 -3.84 -1.22 -2.49
CA LEU A 54 -4.19 -2.59 -2.91
C LEU A 54 -5.70 -2.85 -2.79
N THR A 55 -6.33 -2.44 -1.70
CA THR A 55 -7.79 -2.62 -1.55
C THR A 55 -8.59 -1.79 -2.56
N MET A 56 -8.08 -0.63 -2.98
CA MET A 56 -8.74 0.20 -3.99
C MET A 56 -8.57 -0.31 -5.42
N MET A 57 -7.46 -0.98 -5.73
CA MET A 57 -7.20 -1.56 -7.06
C MET A 57 -7.87 -2.91 -7.30
N THR A 58 -8.62 -3.44 -6.33
CA THR A 58 -9.24 -4.77 -6.38
C THR A 58 -10.76 -4.70 -6.22
N ALA A 59 -11.43 -5.86 -6.24
CA ALA A 59 -12.88 -5.96 -6.03
C ALA A 59 -13.36 -5.55 -4.62
N PHE A 60 -12.43 -5.38 -3.67
CA PHE A 60 -12.73 -5.18 -2.25
C PHE A 60 -13.71 -4.03 -1.99
N THR A 61 -13.47 -2.85 -2.59
CA THR A 61 -14.30 -1.66 -2.36
C THR A 61 -15.77 -1.90 -2.72
N ARG A 62 -16.04 -2.56 -3.85
CA ARG A 62 -17.42 -2.87 -4.27
C ARG A 62 -18.09 -3.84 -3.28
N ILE A 63 -17.36 -4.86 -2.84
CA ILE A 63 -17.88 -5.89 -1.93
C ILE A 63 -18.21 -5.28 -0.56
N VAL A 64 -17.29 -4.52 0.04
CA VAL A 64 -17.50 -3.87 1.34
C VAL A 64 -18.71 -2.93 1.30
N VAL A 65 -18.83 -2.10 0.26
CA VAL A 65 -19.94 -1.15 0.13
C VAL A 65 -21.27 -1.88 0.00
N VAL A 66 -21.35 -2.92 -0.84
CA VAL A 66 -22.58 -3.71 -0.98
C VAL A 66 -22.94 -4.38 0.34
N LEU A 67 -22.00 -5.02 1.03
CA LEU A 67 -22.25 -5.63 2.35
C LEU A 67 -22.68 -4.59 3.40
N ALA A 68 -22.12 -3.39 3.36
CA ALA A 68 -22.50 -2.29 4.27
C ALA A 68 -23.92 -1.80 4.02
N ILE A 69 -24.31 -1.64 2.74
CA ILE A 69 -25.67 -1.27 2.36
C ILE A 69 -26.66 -2.37 2.77
N LEU A 70 -26.32 -3.64 2.54
CA LEU A 70 -27.14 -4.78 2.95
C LEU A 70 -27.35 -4.80 4.46
N ARG A 71 -26.28 -4.56 5.25
CA ARG A 71 -26.39 -4.45 6.71
C ARG A 71 -27.38 -3.37 7.13
N GLN A 72 -27.35 -2.21 6.48
CA GLN A 72 -28.29 -1.13 6.78
C GLN A 72 -29.73 -1.50 6.38
N ALA A 73 -29.88 -2.17 5.24
CA ALA A 73 -31.18 -2.55 4.70
C ALA A 73 -31.94 -3.58 5.56
N ILE A 74 -31.22 -4.49 6.24
CA ILE A 74 -31.83 -5.50 7.13
C ILE A 74 -32.23 -4.95 8.51
N GLY A 75 -31.99 -3.66 8.79
CA GLY A 75 -32.41 -3.00 10.03
C GLY A 75 -31.72 -3.49 11.31
N LEU A 76 -30.67 -4.32 11.19
CA LEU A 76 -29.91 -4.82 12.33
C LEU A 76 -28.92 -3.75 12.81
N GLN A 77 -28.97 -3.40 14.10
CA GLN A 77 -27.95 -2.57 14.72
C GLN A 77 -26.71 -3.42 15.01
N GLN A 78 -25.56 -3.00 14.49
CA GLN A 78 -24.20 -3.49 14.84
C GLN A 78 -23.92 -4.98 14.56
N THR A 79 -24.90 -5.78 14.12
CA THR A 79 -24.71 -7.16 13.65
C THR A 79 -24.86 -7.19 12.12
N PRO A 80 -23.85 -7.62 11.34
CA PRO A 80 -22.51 -8.07 11.73
C PRO A 80 -21.53 -6.92 12.08
N SER A 81 -20.56 -7.21 12.96
CA SER A 81 -19.47 -6.28 13.31
C SER A 81 -18.64 -5.88 12.07
N ASN A 82 -18.08 -4.67 12.08
CA ASN A 82 -17.26 -4.14 10.98
C ASN A 82 -16.08 -5.07 10.64
N GLN A 83 -15.47 -5.69 11.64
CA GLN A 83 -14.36 -6.64 11.45
C GLN A 83 -14.77 -7.88 10.65
N ILE A 84 -15.99 -8.39 10.89
CA ILE A 84 -16.52 -9.56 10.17
C ILE A 84 -16.77 -9.19 8.71
N MET A 85 -17.38 -8.03 8.45
CA MET A 85 -17.63 -7.56 7.09
C MET A 85 -16.33 -7.39 6.29
N VAL A 86 -15.31 -6.78 6.90
CA VAL A 86 -13.99 -6.61 6.27
C VAL A 86 -13.35 -7.97 6.00
N GLY A 87 -13.41 -8.90 6.96
CA GLY A 87 -12.90 -10.26 6.77
C GLY A 87 -13.60 -10.99 5.62
N MET A 88 -14.94 -10.96 5.58
CA MET A 88 -15.71 -11.54 4.48
C MET A 88 -15.37 -10.91 3.14
N ALA A 89 -15.25 -9.58 3.09
CA ALA A 89 -14.88 -8.88 1.88
C ALA A 89 -13.49 -9.26 1.38
N LEU A 90 -12.51 -9.41 2.29
CA LEU A 90 -11.16 -9.82 1.93
C LEU A 90 -11.14 -11.23 1.35
N PHE A 91 -11.82 -12.20 1.97
CA PHE A 91 -11.91 -13.57 1.45
C PHE A 91 -12.60 -13.64 0.10
N LEU A 92 -13.72 -12.92 -0.08
CA LEU A 92 -14.40 -12.85 -1.38
C LEU A 92 -13.54 -12.15 -2.43
N THR A 93 -12.76 -11.14 -2.03
CA THR A 93 -11.81 -10.48 -2.94
C THR A 93 -10.74 -11.45 -3.40
N LEU A 94 -10.11 -12.20 -2.50
CA LEU A 94 -9.12 -13.21 -2.88
C LEU A 94 -9.72 -14.26 -3.83
N PHE A 95 -10.93 -14.74 -3.55
CA PHE A 95 -11.64 -15.68 -4.41
C PHE A 95 -11.88 -15.11 -5.81
N ILE A 96 -12.42 -13.89 -5.93
CA ILE A 96 -12.70 -13.23 -7.21
C ILE A 96 -11.41 -12.88 -7.97
N MET A 97 -10.35 -12.49 -7.25
CA MET A 97 -9.08 -12.08 -7.82
C MET A 97 -8.16 -13.25 -8.20
N THR A 98 -8.51 -14.49 -7.88
CA THR A 98 -7.72 -15.70 -8.22
C THR A 98 -7.13 -15.68 -9.64
N PRO A 99 -7.90 -15.46 -10.74
CA PRO A 99 -7.33 -15.47 -12.09
C PRO A 99 -6.27 -14.37 -12.31
N THR A 100 -6.48 -13.18 -11.76
CA THR A 100 -5.52 -12.08 -11.85
C THR A 100 -4.27 -12.35 -11.02
N LEU A 101 -4.42 -12.94 -9.82
CA LEU A 101 -3.30 -13.32 -8.97
C LEU A 101 -2.46 -14.45 -9.58
N ASP A 102 -3.11 -15.42 -10.23
CA ASP A 102 -2.43 -16.50 -10.96
C ASP A 102 -1.63 -15.96 -12.15
N GLU A 103 -2.19 -14.99 -12.88
CA GLU A 103 -1.48 -14.32 -13.97
C GLU A 103 -0.27 -13.52 -13.45
N ILE A 104 -0.44 -12.70 -12.40
CA ILE A 104 0.66 -11.98 -11.74
C ILE A 104 1.75 -12.96 -11.29
N ASN A 105 1.36 -14.10 -10.72
CA ASN A 105 2.32 -15.11 -10.30
C ASN A 105 3.15 -15.66 -11.47
N ALA A 106 2.50 -15.93 -12.60
CA ALA A 106 3.16 -16.45 -13.79
C ALA A 106 4.06 -15.43 -14.48
N VAL A 107 3.65 -14.17 -14.58
CA VAL A 107 4.38 -13.15 -15.39
C VAL A 107 5.36 -12.31 -14.59
N ALA A 108 5.19 -12.20 -13.27
CA ALA A 108 6.01 -11.33 -12.43
C ALA A 108 6.66 -12.08 -11.27
N LEU A 109 5.90 -12.84 -10.46
CA LEU A 109 6.45 -13.43 -9.24
C LEU A 109 7.45 -14.56 -9.52
N LYS A 110 7.08 -15.54 -10.35
CA LYS A 110 7.99 -16.66 -10.70
C LYS A 110 9.28 -16.19 -11.37
N PRO A 111 9.24 -15.36 -12.43
CA PRO A 111 10.47 -14.93 -13.09
C PRO A 111 11.34 -14.05 -12.18
N TYR A 112 10.74 -13.31 -11.25
CA TYR A 112 11.48 -12.53 -10.25
C TYR A 112 12.21 -13.44 -9.24
N LEU A 113 11.54 -14.49 -8.78
CA LEU A 113 12.15 -15.48 -7.86
C LEU A 113 13.22 -16.34 -8.56
N GLU A 114 13.10 -16.53 -9.86
CA GLU A 114 14.09 -17.21 -10.71
C GLU A 114 15.22 -16.26 -11.18
N GLU A 115 15.24 -15.01 -10.70
CA GLU A 115 16.22 -13.97 -11.03
C GLU A 115 16.28 -13.61 -12.53
N GLU A 116 15.25 -13.95 -13.30
CA GLU A 116 15.15 -13.65 -14.74
C GLU A 116 14.80 -12.18 -15.02
N ILE A 117 14.11 -11.52 -14.08
CA ILE A 117 13.69 -10.11 -14.18
C ILE A 117 14.06 -9.32 -12.93
N THR A 118 14.32 -8.02 -13.11
CA THR A 118 14.57 -7.10 -12.00
C THR A 118 13.28 -6.76 -11.24
N SER A 119 13.40 -6.25 -10.00
CA SER A 119 12.24 -5.83 -9.19
C SER A 119 11.36 -4.78 -9.90
N ILE A 120 11.97 -3.88 -10.69
CA ILE A 120 11.23 -2.85 -11.44
C ILE A 120 10.43 -3.48 -12.58
N GLN A 121 11.04 -4.39 -13.34
CA GLN A 121 10.37 -5.12 -14.42
C GLN A 121 9.26 -6.02 -13.88
N ALA A 122 9.44 -6.63 -12.71
CA ALA A 122 8.40 -7.42 -12.04
C ALA A 122 7.17 -6.57 -11.70
N VAL A 123 7.37 -5.35 -11.19
CA VAL A 123 6.27 -4.42 -10.91
C VAL A 123 5.55 -3.99 -12.19
N GLU A 124 6.28 -3.70 -13.26
CA GLU A 124 5.70 -3.32 -14.55
C GLU A 124 4.90 -4.49 -15.17
N ALA A 125 5.44 -5.70 -15.12
CA ALA A 125 4.76 -6.91 -15.58
C ALA A 125 3.49 -7.20 -14.75
N ALA A 126 3.54 -7.02 -13.43
CA ALA A 126 2.40 -7.20 -12.54
C ALA A 126 1.31 -6.12 -12.72
N ALA A 127 1.67 -4.92 -13.18
CA ALA A 127 0.71 -3.84 -13.39
C ALA A 127 -0.27 -4.13 -14.54
N LYS A 128 0.15 -4.91 -15.54
CA LYS A 128 -0.67 -5.24 -16.71
C LYS A 128 -1.95 -6.02 -16.37
N PRO A 129 -1.90 -7.19 -15.69
CA PRO A 129 -3.12 -7.93 -15.33
C PRO A 129 -4.03 -7.15 -14.37
N ILE A 130 -3.47 -6.31 -13.48
CA ILE A 130 -4.25 -5.42 -12.61
C ILE A 130 -5.00 -4.38 -13.45
N ARG A 131 -4.31 -3.76 -14.41
CA ARG A 131 -4.93 -2.79 -15.33
C ARG A 131 -6.03 -3.43 -16.15
N ASP A 132 -5.81 -4.63 -16.69
CA ASP A 132 -6.79 -5.35 -17.50
C ASP A 132 -8.05 -5.68 -16.66
N PHE A 133 -7.87 -6.11 -15.40
CA PHE A 133 -8.97 -6.29 -14.46
C PHE A 133 -9.77 -5.00 -14.23
N MET A 134 -9.08 -3.87 -14.01
CA MET A 134 -9.74 -2.57 -13.80
C MET A 134 -10.49 -2.09 -15.04
N LEU A 135 -9.89 -2.22 -16.23
CA LEU A 135 -10.51 -1.83 -17.49
C LEU A 135 -11.77 -2.64 -17.77
N ALA A 136 -11.77 -3.94 -17.48
CA ALA A 136 -12.96 -4.78 -17.61
C ALA A 136 -14.12 -4.35 -16.70
N GLN A 137 -13.86 -3.57 -15.65
CA GLN A 137 -14.85 -3.10 -14.67
C GLN A 137 -15.19 -1.60 -14.81
N THR A 138 -14.43 -0.85 -15.60
CA THR A 138 -14.59 0.60 -15.75
C THR A 138 -15.48 0.90 -16.95
N ARG A 139 -16.43 1.82 -16.81
CA ARG A 139 -17.32 2.20 -17.90
C ARG A 139 -16.57 3.03 -18.93
N GLU A 140 -16.83 2.80 -20.20
CA GLU A 140 -16.24 3.57 -21.31
C GLU A 140 -16.51 5.07 -21.18
N SER A 141 -17.71 5.46 -20.71
CA SER A 141 -18.07 6.85 -20.44
C SER A 141 -17.17 7.51 -19.40
N ASP A 142 -16.79 6.76 -18.36
CA ASP A 142 -15.96 7.27 -17.27
C ASP A 142 -14.51 7.42 -17.75
N ILE A 143 -14.00 6.45 -18.50
CA ILE A 143 -12.67 6.54 -19.14
C ILE A 143 -12.61 7.75 -20.07
N ALA A 144 -13.61 7.93 -20.93
CA ALA A 144 -13.65 9.04 -21.87
C ALA A 144 -13.67 10.41 -21.17
N LEU A 145 -14.39 10.51 -20.04
CA LEU A 145 -14.39 11.72 -19.22
C LEU A 145 -12.99 12.03 -18.66
N PHE A 146 -12.31 11.03 -18.07
CA PHE A 146 -10.98 11.24 -17.50
C PHE A 146 -9.92 11.53 -18.57
N VAL A 147 -10.00 10.89 -19.75
CA VAL A 147 -9.11 11.19 -20.89
C VAL A 147 -9.32 12.61 -21.41
N LYS A 148 -10.54 13.14 -21.37
CA LYS A 148 -10.83 14.52 -21.78
C LYS A 148 -10.32 15.57 -20.79
N LEU A 149 -10.18 15.21 -19.51
CA LEU A 149 -9.73 16.11 -18.45
C LEU A 149 -8.21 16.16 -18.29
N ALA A 150 -7.49 15.14 -18.77
CA ALA A 150 -6.03 15.05 -18.76
C ALA A 150 -5.41 15.87 -19.89
#